data_AF-A0A2E5X4S1-F1
#
_entry.id   AF-A0A2E5X4S1-F1
#
_cell.length_a   1.000
_cell.length_b   1.000
_cell.length_c   1.000
_cell.angle_alpha   90.00
_cell.angle_beta   90.00
_cell.angle_gamma   90.00
#
_symmetry.space_group_name_H-M   'P 1'
#
loop_
_entity.id
_entity.type
_entity.pdbx_description
1 polymer ?
#
loop_
_entity_poly.entity_id
_entity_poly.type
_entity_poly.pdbx_seq_one_letter_code
_entity_poly.pdbx_strand_id
1 'polypeptide(L)' 'MLELKVGAVPVVANNEIVGMVTATNLIEAFCDLVRSDGTAEFDPKLETCMARRVITLSRDDYLEDAIDKCHNEHI' A
#
# COMPACT_ATOMS: atom_id res chain seq x y z
N MET A 1 4.00 -10.29 1.31
CA MET A 1 2.93 -9.95 2.30
C MET A 1 2.58 -11.14 3.15
N LEU A 2 2.09 -12.25 2.56
CA LEU A 2 1.65 -13.43 3.31
C LEU A 2 2.80 -14.16 4.03
N GLU A 3 3.91 -14.42 3.34
CA GLU A 3 5.07 -15.11 3.92
C GLU A 3 5.67 -14.35 5.10
N LEU A 4 5.86 -13.04 4.92
CA LEU A 4 6.42 -12.14 5.94
C LEU A 4 5.39 -11.67 6.97
N LYS A 5 4.10 -12.05 6.82
CA LYS A 5 2.98 -11.61 7.66
C LYS A 5 2.87 -10.09 7.82
N VAL A 6 3.06 -9.35 6.73
CA VAL A 6 2.93 -7.89 6.68
C VAL A 6 1.72 -7.47 5.85
N GLY A 7 0.94 -6.50 6.34
CA GLY A 7 -0.27 -6.00 5.70
C GLY A 7 -0.04 -4.90 4.65
N ALA A 8 1.17 -4.33 4.61
CA ALA A 8 1.58 -3.30 3.67
C ALA A 8 3.04 -3.51 3.25
N VAL A 9 3.37 -3.15 2.01
CA VAL A 9 4.72 -3.22 1.45
C VAL A 9 5.02 -1.91 0.70
N PRO A 10 6.13 -1.22 0.99
CA PRO A 10 6.54 -0.05 0.21
C PRO A 10 6.98 -0.47 -1.20
N VAL A 11 6.62 0.33 -2.20
CA VAL A 11 7.08 0.20 -3.57
C VAL A 11 8.29 1.11 -3.75
N VAL A 12 9.40 0.52 -4.19
CA VAL A 12 10.69 1.22 -4.34
C VAL A 12 11.13 1.21 -5.79
N ALA A 13 11.55 2.37 -6.30
CA ALA A 13 12.19 2.51 -7.61
C ALA A 13 13.39 3.45 -7.46
N ASN A 14 14.52 3.11 -8.08
CA ASN A 14 15.75 3.92 -8.00
C ASN A 14 16.18 4.25 -6.55
N ASN A 15 15.97 3.31 -5.62
CA ASN A 15 16.27 3.48 -4.19
C ASN A 15 15.42 4.55 -3.47
N GLU A 16 14.29 4.95 -4.05
CA GLU A 16 13.33 5.88 -3.45
C GLU A 16 11.96 5.20 -3.30
N ILE A 17 11.24 5.56 -2.23
CA ILE A 17 9.86 5.10 -2.02
C ILE A 17 8.94 5.88 -2.96
N VAL A 18 8.30 5.17 -3.90
CA VAL A 18 7.39 5.76 -4.90
C VAL A 18 5.93 5.44 -4.64
N GLY A 19 5.65 4.58 -3.65
CA GLY A 19 4.29 4.23 -3.26
C GLY A 19 4.26 3.16 -2.16
N MET A 20 3.06 2.72 -1.82
CA MET A 20 2.82 1.62 -0.89
C MET A 20 1.63 0.80 -1.36
N VAL A 21 1.75 -0.52 -1.31
CA VAL A 21 0.65 -1.44 -1.59
C VAL A 21 0.23 -2.14 -0.32
N THR A 22 -1.08 -2.14 -0.04
CA THR A 22 -1.69 -2.82 1.10
C THR A 22 -2.48 -4.04 0.64
N ALA A 23 -2.76 -4.96 1.56
CA ALA A 23 -3.65 -6.09 1.27
C ALA A 23 -5.04 -5.59 0.83
N THR A 24 -5.52 -4.48 1.39
CA THR A 24 -6.76 -3.81 0.99
C THR A 24 -6.72 -3.38 -0.47
N ASN A 25 -5.63 -2.75 -0.94
CA ASN A 25 -5.52 -2.35 -2.34
C ASN A 25 -5.58 -3.54 -3.31
N LEU A 26 -4.97 -4.68 -2.94
CA LEU A 26 -5.04 -5.89 -3.75
C LEU A 26 -6.45 -6.47 -3.79
N ILE A 27 -7.17 -6.43 -2.66
CA ILE A 27 -8.58 -6.86 -2.59
C ILE A 27 -9.46 -5.94 -3.44
N GLU A 28 -9.25 -4.63 -3.39
CA GLU A 28 -9.97 -3.64 -4.23
C GLU A 28 -9.75 -3.91 -5.72
N ALA A 29 -8.49 -4.04 -6.14
CA ALA A 29 -8.16 -4.37 -7.52
C ALA A 29 -8.80 -5.70 -7.98
N PHE A 30 -8.83 -6.69 -7.09
CA PHE A 30 -9.48 -7.97 -7.38
C PHE A 30 -11.00 -7.82 -7.52
N CYS A 31 -11.64 -7.05 -6.64
CA CYS A 31 -13.07 -6.77 -6.75
C CYS A 31 -13.41 -6.05 -8.05
N ASP A 32 -12.57 -5.15 -8.51
CA ASP A 32 -12.78 -4.42 -9.77
C ASP A 32 -12.70 -5.34 -10.99
N LEU A 33 -11.78 -6.31 -10.99
CA LEU A 33 -11.73 -7.36 -12.01
C LEU A 33 -13.01 -8.22 -12.02
N VAL A 34 -13.48 -8.65 -10.85
CA VAL A 34 -14.69 -9.47 -10.74
C VAL A 34 -15.92 -8.72 -11.25
N ARG A 35 -15.94 -7.39 -11.14
CA ARG A 35 -17.03 -6.54 -11.65
C ARG A 35 -17.02 -6.33 -13.17
N SER A 36 -15.87 -6.43 -13.83
CA SER A 36 -15.77 -6.11 -15.27
C SER A 36 -16.30 -7.23 -16.19
N ASP A 37 -16.14 -8.49 -15.77
CA ASP A 37 -16.74 -9.72 -16.33
C ASP A 37 -16.17 -10.98 -15.67
N GLY A 38 -15.12 -10.84 -14.85
CA GLY A 38 -14.48 -11.93 -14.10
C GLY A 38 -13.72 -12.94 -14.96
N THR A 39 -13.59 -12.69 -16.27
CA THR A 39 -12.93 -13.62 -17.21
C THR A 39 -11.49 -13.25 -17.51
N ALA A 40 -11.12 -11.99 -17.29
CA ALA A 40 -9.75 -11.52 -17.46
C ALA A 40 -8.83 -12.07 -16.35
N GLU A 41 -7.56 -12.27 -16.72
CA GLU A 41 -6.51 -12.62 -15.77
C GLU A 41 -6.29 -11.48 -14.77
N PHE A 42 -6.08 -11.83 -13.51
CA PHE A 42 -5.74 -10.85 -12.49
C PHE A 42 -4.29 -10.42 -12.61
N ASP A 43 -4.06 -9.38 -13.41
CA ASP A 43 -2.77 -8.71 -13.58
C ASP A 43 -2.91 -7.18 -13.39
N PRO A 44 -3.21 -6.70 -12.16
CA PRO A 44 -3.33 -5.28 -11.92
C PRO A 44 -1.95 -4.61 -12.01
N LYS A 45 -1.88 -3.51 -12.76
CA LYS A 45 -0.69 -2.68 -12.77
C LYS A 45 -0.46 -2.07 -11.39
N LEU A 46 0.67 -2.39 -10.76
CA LEU A 46 1.03 -1.90 -9.42
C LEU A 46 0.88 -0.38 -9.28
N GLU A 47 1.29 0.37 -10.30
CA GLU A 47 1.21 1.83 -10.34
C GLU A 47 -0.23 2.40 -10.25
N THR A 48 -1.24 1.57 -10.56
CA THR A 48 -2.66 1.96 -10.57
C THR A 48 -3.40 1.58 -9.29
N CYS A 49 -2.92 0.58 -8.54
CA CYS A 49 -3.56 0.14 -7.31
C CYS A 49 -2.82 0.57 -6.03
N MET A 50 -1.57 1.03 -6.12
CA MET A 50 -0.82 1.48 -4.95
C MET A 50 -1.24 2.88 -4.47
N ALA A 51 -1.11 3.13 -3.17
CA ALA A 51 -1.16 4.47 -2.61
C ALA A 51 0.15 5.22 -2.96
N ARG A 52 0.03 6.38 -3.61
CA ARG A 52 1.18 7.22 -3.97
C ARG A 52 1.63 8.15 -2.85
N ARG A 53 0.70 8.60 -2.01
CA ARG A 53 1.01 9.43 -0.83
C ARG A 53 1.43 8.51 0.31
N VAL A 54 2.74 8.37 0.50
CA VAL A 54 3.31 7.56 1.57
C VAL A 54 3.73 8.47 2.72
N ILE A 55 3.15 8.23 3.89
CA ILE A 55 3.55 8.90 5.12
C ILE A 55 4.73 8.12 5.70
N THR A 56 5.85 8.81 5.93
CA THR A 56 7.08 8.22 6.43
C THR A 56 7.54 8.91 7.71
N LEU A 57 8.39 8.20 8.45
CA LEU A 57 9.14 8.68 9.60
C LEU A 57 10.60 8.24 9.45
N SER A 58 11.50 9.01 10.03
CA SER A 58 12.92 8.69 10.18
C SER A 58 13.16 7.90 11.47
N ARG A 59 14.38 7.35 11.62
CA ARG A 59 14.77 6.67 12.88
C ARG A 59 15.01 7.64 14.04
N ASP A 60 15.15 8.93 13.73
CA ASP A 60 15.40 9.99 14.71
C ASP A 60 14.09 10.66 15.17
N ASP A 61 12.96 10.35 14.53
CA ASP A 61 11.63 10.85 14.92
C ASP A 61 11.16 10.16 16.21
N TYR A 62 10.31 10.85 16.98
CA TYR A 62 9.79 10.32 18.23
C TYR A 62 8.64 9.35 17.99
N LEU A 63 8.44 8.43 18.94
CA LEU A 63 7.29 7.51 18.90
C LEU A 63 5.95 8.27 18.90
N GLU A 64 5.90 9.42 19.57
CA GLU A 64 4.71 10.30 19.61
C GLU A 64 4.36 10.81 18.21
N ASP A 65 5.35 11.19 17.39
CA ASP A 65 5.14 11.60 16.00
C ASP A 65 4.50 10.46 15.17
N ALA A 66 4.85 9.21 15.47
CA ALA A 66 4.26 8.04 14.83
C ALA A 66 2.79 7.85 15.21
N ILE A 67 2.49 7.97 16.50
CA ILE A 67 1.12 7.83 17.02
C ILE A 67 0.24 8.93 16.41
N ASP A 68 0.71 10.18 16.43
CA ASP A 68 -0.03 11.32 15.90
C ASP A 68 -0.30 11.18 14.40
N LYS A 69 0.70 10.75 13.62
CA LYS A 69 0.51 10.47 12.19
C LYS A 69 -0.52 9.38 11.95
N CYS A 70 -0.44 8.24 12.64
CA CYS A 70 -1.42 7.17 12.46
C CYS A 70 -2.85 7.61 12.85
N HIS A 71 -2.99 8.35 13.96
CA HIS A 71 -4.30 8.82 14.43
C HIS A 71 -4.92 9.84 13.47
N ASN A 72 -4.17 10.87 13.08
CA ASN A 72 -4.66 12.00 12.31
C ASN A 72 -4.91 11.63 10.83
N GLU A 73 -4.17 10.68 10.29
CA GLU A 73 -4.27 10.26 8.89
C GLU A 73 -5.07 8.96 8.71
N HIS A 74 -5.63 8.43 9.80
CA HIS A 74 -6.47 7.23 9.83
C HIS A 74 -5.79 5.98 9.24
N ILE A 75 -4.56 5.71 9.69
CA ILE A 75 -3.72 4.59 9.24
C ILE A 75 -3.68 3.48 10.29
#